data_AF-A0A257JHC2-F1
#
_entry.id   AF-A0A257JHC2-F1
#
_cell.length_a   1.000
_cell.length_b   1.000
_cell.length_c   1.000
_cell.angle_alpha   90.00
_cell.angle_beta   90.00
_cell.angle_gamma   90.00
#
_symmetry.space_group_name_H-M   'P 1'
#
loop_
_entity.id
_entity.type
_entity.pdbx_description
1 polymer ?
#
loop_
_entity_poly.entity_id
_entity_poly.type
_entity_poly.pdbx_seq_one_letter_code
_entity_poly.pdbx_strand_id
1 'polypeptide(L)'
;MTGGQRQFAYLPFDHAEDLAHQRTAGQLFQQLAADAPALAGLADWAQRHHDIVARFGRFPHRNAALGRPSTAEELAFLQTPGSGF
;
A
#
# COMPACT_ATOMS: atom_id res chain seq x y z
N MET A 1 21.69 -4.94 -4.14
CA MET A 1 20.47 -5.11 -4.96
C MET A 1 20.29 -3.87 -5.81
N THR A 2 19.91 -4.02 -7.08
CA THR A 2 19.53 -2.85 -7.92
C THR A 2 18.25 -2.21 -7.39
N GLY A 3 17.95 -0.96 -7.79
CA GLY A 3 16.67 -0.32 -7.44
C GLY A 3 15.46 -1.17 -7.86
N GLY A 4 15.54 -1.78 -9.05
CA GLY A 4 14.53 -2.71 -9.54
C GLY A 4 14.35 -3.96 -8.67
N GLN A 5 15.43 -4.55 -8.14
CA GLN A 5 15.32 -5.69 -7.22
C GLN A 5 14.78 -5.28 -5.85
N ARG A 6 15.21 -4.12 -5.34
CA ARG A 6 14.75 -3.57 -4.06
C ARG A 6 13.25 -3.36 -4.04
N GLN A 7 12.68 -2.77 -5.10
CA GLN A 7 11.22 -2.54 -5.16
C GLN A 7 10.42 -3.83 -4.93
N PHE A 8 10.81 -4.94 -5.57
CA PHE A 8 10.11 -6.22 -5.45
C PHE A 8 10.28 -6.84 -4.07
N ALA A 9 11.46 -6.66 -3.45
CA ALA A 9 11.69 -7.08 -2.07
C ALA A 9 10.87 -6.28 -1.05
N TYR A 10 10.40 -5.07 -1.39
CA TYR A 10 9.64 -4.19 -0.49
C TYR A 10 8.12 -4.40 -0.58
N LEU A 11 7.62 -4.84 -1.74
CA LEU A 11 6.20 -5.08 -1.97
C LEU A 11 5.49 -5.95 -0.92
N PRO A 12 6.11 -6.99 -0.32
CA PRO A 12 5.45 -7.75 0.75
C PRO A 12 5.03 -6.90 1.96
N PHE A 13 5.81 -5.87 2.31
CA PHE A 13 5.45 -4.94 3.38
C PHE A 13 4.29 -4.03 2.94
N ASP A 14 4.32 -3.55 1.70
CA ASP A 14 3.32 -2.65 1.12
C ASP A 14 1.96 -3.33 0.92
N HIS A 15 1.96 -4.63 0.64
CA HIS A 15 0.75 -5.41 0.43
C HIS A 15 0.20 -6.06 1.72
N ALA A 16 0.88 -5.90 2.86
CA ALA A 16 0.43 -6.43 4.14
C ALA A 16 -0.71 -5.58 4.74
N GLU A 17 -1.75 -6.23 5.26
CA GLU A 17 -2.81 -5.59 6.05
C GLU A 17 -2.35 -5.42 7.52
N ASP A 18 -1.22 -4.74 7.71
CA ASP A 18 -0.63 -4.47 9.03
C ASP A 18 0.04 -3.09 9.03
N LEU A 19 -0.31 -2.23 9.99
CA LEU A 19 0.15 -0.85 10.02
C LEU A 19 1.67 -0.72 10.27
N ALA A 20 2.29 -1.66 11.00
CA ALA A 20 3.73 -1.62 11.21
C ALA A 20 4.49 -1.95 9.92
N HIS A 21 4.01 -2.93 9.15
CA HIS A 21 4.55 -3.23 7.82
C HIS A 21 4.36 -2.07 6.83
N GLN A 22 3.22 -1.37 6.88
CA GLN A 22 3.00 -0.17 6.05
C GLN A 22 4.01 0.94 6.35
N ARG A 23 4.33 1.18 7.64
CA ARG A 23 5.39 2.13 8.01
C ARG A 23 6.77 1.70 7.50
N THR A 24 7.07 0.39 7.58
CA THR A 24 8.31 -0.17 7.02
C THR A 24 8.36 0.03 5.50
N ALA A 25 7.27 -0.24 4.79
CA ALA A 25 7.17 0.00 3.35
C ALA A 25 7.44 1.47 3.01
N GLY A 26 6.80 2.41 3.71
CA GLY A 26 7.01 3.85 3.55
C GLY A 26 8.49 4.25 3.69
N GLN A 27 9.17 3.78 4.74
CA GLN A 27 10.60 4.04 4.94
C GLN A 27 11.47 3.47 3.81
N LEU A 28 11.20 2.23 3.40
CA LEU A 28 11.96 1.55 2.34
C LEU A 28 11.78 2.21 0.97
N PHE A 29 10.56 2.61 0.62
CA PHE A 29 10.27 3.28 -0.64
C PHE A 29 10.74 4.75 -0.66
N GLN A 30 10.71 5.45 0.47
CA GLN A 30 11.35 6.77 0.59
C GLN A 30 12.86 6.69 0.37
N GLN A 31 13.53 5.70 0.98
CA GLN A 31 14.96 5.49 0.74
C GLN A 31 15.24 5.10 -0.71
N LEU A 32 14.40 4.25 -1.32
CA LEU A 32 14.53 3.89 -2.74
C LEU A 32 14.39 5.11 -3.66
N ALA A 33 13.45 6.01 -3.37
CA ALA A 33 13.26 7.25 -4.12
C ALA A 33 14.50 8.15 -4.10
N ALA A 34 15.15 8.25 -2.93
CA ALA A 34 16.41 8.99 -2.77
C ALA A 34 17.56 8.34 -3.55
N ASP A 35 17.69 7.01 -3.47
CA ASP A 35 18.81 6.27 -4.07
C ASP A 35 18.64 6.06 -5.60
N ALA A 36 17.39 6.03 -6.09
CA ALA A 36 17.04 5.77 -7.48
C ALA A 36 15.90 6.72 -7.93
N PRO A 37 16.21 7.96 -8.32
CA PRO A 37 15.20 8.98 -8.66
C PRO A 37 14.20 8.56 -9.75
N ALA A 38 14.62 7.69 -10.69
CA ALA A 38 13.73 7.13 -11.71
C ALA A 38 12.58 6.27 -11.14
N LEU A 39 12.69 5.83 -9.87
CA LEU A 39 11.70 5.03 -9.14
C LEU A 39 10.97 5.84 -8.06
N ALA A 40 11.17 7.17 -8.00
CA ALA A 40 10.63 8.00 -6.91
C ALA A 40 9.10 7.93 -6.77
N GLY A 41 8.38 7.73 -7.87
CA GLY A 41 6.92 7.59 -7.86
C GLY A 41 6.40 6.39 -7.05
N LEU A 42 7.25 5.40 -6.74
CA LEU A 42 6.85 4.26 -5.90
C LEU A 42 6.60 4.67 -4.44
N ALA A 43 7.21 5.76 -3.95
CA ALA A 43 6.95 6.27 -2.61
C ALA A 43 5.51 6.78 -2.45
N ASP A 44 4.94 7.37 -3.51
CA ASP A 44 3.53 7.81 -3.50
C ASP A 44 2.58 6.62 -3.43
N TRP A 45 2.92 5.51 -4.10
CA TRP A 45 2.14 4.27 -4.01
C TRP A 45 2.19 3.66 -2.61
N ALA A 46 3.36 3.64 -1.98
CA ALA A 46 3.50 3.14 -0.62
C ALA A 46 2.70 3.98 0.38
N GLN A 47 2.67 5.31 0.20
CA GLN A 47 1.84 6.18 1.02
C GLN A 47 0.34 5.89 0.85
N ARG A 48 -0.12 5.64 -0.37
CA ARG A 48 -1.54 5.28 -0.62
C ARG A 48 -1.92 3.95 0.02
N HIS A 49 -1.05 2.93 -0.02
CA HIS A 49 -1.28 1.68 0.70
C HIS A 49 -1.38 1.91 2.21
N HIS A 50 -0.44 2.68 2.76
CA HIS A 50 -0.41 3.04 4.16
C HIS A 50 -1.71 3.73 4.58
N ASP A 51 -2.18 4.72 3.82
CA ASP A 51 -3.37 5.50 4.18
C ASP A 51 -4.65 4.64 4.20
N ILE A 52 -4.77 3.68 3.29
CA ILE A 52 -5.89 2.73 3.28
C ILE A 52 -5.85 1.85 4.53
N VAL A 53 -4.70 1.25 4.84
CA VAL A 53 -4.55 0.36 6.01
C VAL A 53 -4.63 1.15 7.32
N ALA A 54 -4.13 2.38 7.37
CA ALA A 54 -4.26 3.26 8.53
C ALA A 54 -5.73 3.62 8.81
N ARG A 55 -6.53 3.80 7.76
CA ARG A 55 -7.96 4.10 7.87
C ARG A 55 -8.81 2.89 8.22
N PHE A 56 -8.61 1.76 7.52
CA PHE A 56 -9.51 0.61 7.59
C PHE A 56 -8.93 -0.61 8.32
N GLY A 57 -7.63 -0.59 8.65
CA GLY A 57 -6.90 -1.75 9.17
C GLY A 57 -6.65 -2.87 8.15
N ARG A 58 -7.15 -2.71 6.92
CA ARG A 58 -7.12 -3.70 5.83
C ARG A 58 -7.34 -3.02 4.47
N PHE A 59 -7.31 -3.79 3.39
CA PHE A 59 -7.65 -3.30 2.05
C PHE A 59 -9.10 -3.68 1.69
N PRO A 60 -10.04 -2.71 1.64
CA PRO A 60 -11.45 -3.02 1.38
C PRO A 60 -11.73 -3.69 0.04
N HIS A 61 -10.91 -3.43 -0.99
CA HIS A 61 -11.07 -4.06 -2.30
C HIS A 61 -10.85 -5.57 -2.28
N ARG A 62 -10.18 -6.10 -1.24
CA ARG A 62 -9.97 -7.54 -1.04
C ARG A 62 -11.14 -8.23 -0.33
N ASN A 63 -12.10 -7.48 0.19
CA ASN A 63 -13.17 -8.02 1.04
C ASN A 63 -13.97 -9.12 0.33
N ALA A 64 -14.42 -8.87 -0.91
CA ALA A 64 -15.20 -9.85 -1.67
C ALA A 64 -14.39 -11.14 -1.95
N ALA A 65 -13.13 -10.99 -2.36
CA ALA A 65 -12.25 -12.13 -2.65
C ALA A 65 -11.94 -12.97 -1.41
N LEU A 66 -11.91 -12.34 -0.22
CA LEU A 66 -11.63 -12.99 1.06
C LEU A 66 -12.89 -13.38 1.85
N GLY A 67 -14.10 -13.20 1.28
CA GLY A 67 -15.36 -13.52 1.96
C GLY A 67 -15.67 -12.65 3.18
N ARG A 68 -15.11 -11.43 3.25
CA ARG A 68 -15.29 -10.50 4.38
C ARG A 68 -16.48 -9.56 4.12
N PRO A 69 -17.34 -9.30 5.12
CA PRO A 69 -18.33 -8.23 4.99
C PRO A 69 -17.64 -6.86 4.98
N SER A 70 -18.10 -5.97 4.10
CA SER A 70 -17.68 -4.56 4.07
C SER A 70 -18.57 -3.72 4.99
N THR A 71 -17.99 -2.72 5.64
CA THR A 71 -18.73 -1.68 6.36
C THR A 71 -19.34 -0.66 5.38
N ALA A 72 -20.27 0.16 5.86
CA ALA A 72 -20.82 1.25 5.03
C ALA A 72 -19.73 2.25 4.57
N GLU A 73 -18.75 2.53 5.42
CA GLU A 73 -17.63 3.41 5.08
C GLU A 73 -16.72 2.80 4.01
N GLU A 74 -16.41 1.50 4.14
CA GLU A 74 -15.63 0.77 3.13
C GLU A 74 -16.36 0.73 1.78
N LEU A 75 -17.68 0.51 1.78
CA LEU A 75 -18.49 0.52 0.55
C LEU A 75 -18.49 1.90 -0.12
N ALA A 76 -18.63 2.98 0.66
CA ALA A 76 -18.53 4.33 0.13
C ALA A 76 -17.13 4.63 -0.43
N PHE A 77 -16.08 4.19 0.27
CA PHE A 77 -14.70 4.33 -0.21
C PHE A 77 -14.45 3.61 -1.53
N LEU A 78 -14.97 2.38 -1.68
CA LEU A 78 -14.87 1.60 -2.92
C LEU A 78 -15.51 2.25 -4.15
N GLN A 79 -16.36 3.27 -3.97
CA GLN A 79 -16.95 4.04 -5.06
C GLN A 79 -16.06 5.22 -5.52
N THR A 80 -14.95 5.47 -4.85
CA THR A 80 -14.02 6.56 -5.17
C THR A 80 -12.82 6.09 -5.99
N PRO A 81 -12.19 6.97 -6.80
CA PRO A 81 -10.93 6.64 -7.47
C PRO A 81 -9.82 6.30 -6.48
N GLY A 82 -8.93 5.37 -6.84
CA GLY A 82 -7.81 4.96 -5.98
C GLY A 82 -8.20 4.03 -4.83
N SER A 83 -9.40 3.44 -4.87
CA SER A 83 -9.89 2.51 -3.85
C SER A 83 -9.43 1.06 -4.03
N GLY A 84 -8.73 0.76 -5.13
CA GLY A 84 -8.11 -0.54 -5.40
C GLY A 84 -6.91 -0.43 -6.34
N PHE A 85 -5.85 -1.17 -5.99
CA PHE A 85 -4.63 -1.39 -6.74
C PHE A 85 -3.91 -2.62 -6.16
#